data_AF-A0A450WZN5-F1
#
_entry.id   AF-A0A450WZN5-F1
#
_cell.length_a   1.000
_cell.length_b   1.000
_cell.length_c   1.000
_cell.angle_alpha   90.00
_cell.angle_beta   90.00
_cell.angle_gamma   90.00
#
_symmetry.space_group_name_H-M   'P 1'
#
loop_
_entity.id
_entity.type
_entity.pdbx_description
1 polymer ?
#
loop_
_entity_poly.entity_id
_entity_poly.type
_entity_poly.pdbx_seq_one_letter_code
_entity_poly.pdbx_strand_id
1 'polypeptide(L)'
;MPARVALADKASSAQTAYYGFFDRYRAIPGDMTAAAATSAIGVSISSGGDANGRLDNPSDAPWGEPNALWEQLSEAGFISGSYVGGTTAPDANNDVAPLNPFNQPMVIGRTADYMGAATSVVRLNMVLGRGIPVDIAREVDVKMDDGKPLSGAVRIAVDENAVFGTVGQSDSQTACQVQASNTYNVQGNSQDCNLVYLF
;
A
#
# COMPACT_ATOMS: atom_id res chain seq x y z
N MET A 1 15.26 5.45 -14.50
CA MET A 1 15.73 6.26 -13.35
C MET A 1 14.63 7.01 -12.61
N PRO A 2 13.64 7.71 -13.24
CA PRO A 2 12.67 8.50 -12.47
C PRO A 2 11.67 7.67 -11.64
N ALA A 3 11.23 6.50 -12.14
CA ALA A 3 10.24 5.67 -11.45
C ALA A 3 10.73 5.11 -10.09
N ARG A 4 12.01 4.73 -9.98
CA ARG A 4 12.62 4.16 -8.76
C ARG A 4 12.55 5.15 -7.60
N VAL A 5 13.01 6.38 -7.84
CA VAL A 5 13.01 7.46 -6.85
C VAL A 5 11.59 7.81 -6.46
N ALA A 6 10.69 7.95 -7.46
CA ALA A 6 9.29 8.27 -7.22
C ALA A 6 8.56 7.23 -6.35
N LEU A 7 8.82 5.93 -6.52
CA LEU A 7 8.21 4.88 -5.69
C LEU A 7 8.62 4.98 -4.22
N ALA A 8 9.92 5.06 -3.96
CA ALA A 8 10.44 5.14 -2.60
C ALA A 8 9.97 6.42 -1.88
N ASP A 9 9.95 7.54 -2.60
CA ASP A 9 9.51 8.82 -2.06
C ASP A 9 8.00 8.82 -1.78
N LYS A 10 7.18 8.19 -2.65
CA LYS A 10 5.74 7.98 -2.40
C LYS A 10 5.48 7.12 -1.16
N ALA A 11 6.19 6.01 -1.00
CA ALA A 11 6.01 5.09 0.14
C ALA A 11 6.36 5.77 1.48
N SER A 12 7.52 6.43 1.55
CA SER A 12 7.95 7.17 2.75
C SER A 12 7.08 8.39 3.05
N SER A 13 6.59 9.09 2.03
CA SER A 13 5.64 10.20 2.20
C SER A 13 4.30 9.71 2.75
N ALA A 14 3.79 8.58 2.26
CA ALA A 14 2.54 7.99 2.75
C ALA A 14 2.65 7.52 4.20
N GLN A 15 3.77 6.90 4.59
CA GLN A 15 4.06 6.55 5.99
C GLN A 15 4.09 7.81 6.87
N THR A 16 4.78 8.87 6.42
CA THR A 16 4.86 10.13 7.16
C THR A 16 3.48 10.77 7.33
N ALA A 17 2.65 10.74 6.28
CA ALA A 17 1.27 11.23 6.32
C ALA A 17 0.41 10.41 7.29
N TYR A 18 0.54 9.09 7.29
CA TYR A 18 -0.17 8.20 8.21
C TYR A 18 0.11 8.56 9.68
N TYR A 19 1.38 8.65 10.07
CA TYR A 19 1.73 9.00 11.44
C TYR A 19 1.45 10.46 11.77
N GLY A 20 1.60 11.38 10.81
CA GLY A 20 1.22 12.77 11.01
C GLY A 20 -0.26 12.94 11.32
N PHE A 21 -1.13 12.19 10.64
CA PHE A 21 -2.57 12.15 10.92
C PHE A 21 -2.82 11.58 12.32
N PHE A 22 -2.18 10.46 12.67
CA PHE A 22 -2.29 9.87 14.00
C PHE A 22 -1.86 10.83 15.11
N ASP A 23 -0.75 11.55 14.93
CA ASP A 23 -0.26 12.52 15.92
C ASP A 23 -1.21 13.71 16.10
N ARG A 24 -1.76 14.22 14.99
CA ARG A 24 -2.67 15.38 14.99
C ARG A 24 -4.04 15.04 15.57
N TYR A 25 -4.64 13.94 15.13
CA TYR A 25 -6.04 13.61 15.43
C TYR A 25 -6.20 12.51 16.48
N ARG A 26 -5.12 11.85 16.88
CA ARG A 26 -5.12 10.74 17.86
C ARG A 26 -6.04 9.59 17.44
N ALA A 27 -6.10 9.35 16.14
CA ALA A 27 -6.91 8.31 15.51
C ALA A 27 -6.20 7.82 14.24
N ILE A 28 -6.52 6.60 13.83
CA ILE A 28 -5.95 6.01 12.61
C ILE A 28 -6.74 6.56 11.40
N PRO A 29 -6.06 7.07 10.36
CA PRO A 29 -6.74 7.49 9.14
C PRO A 29 -7.40 6.28 8.49
N GLY A 30 -8.63 6.47 7.97
CA GLY A 30 -9.45 5.39 7.42
C GLY A 30 -10.33 4.70 8.45
N ASP A 31 -9.78 4.35 9.62
CA ASP A 31 -10.52 3.77 10.76
C ASP A 31 -11.47 4.80 11.41
N MET A 32 -11.07 6.07 11.46
CA MET A 32 -11.92 7.13 12.00
C MET A 32 -13.26 7.18 11.25
N THR A 33 -14.38 7.17 11.99
CA THR A 33 -15.72 7.29 11.39
C THR A 33 -15.84 8.56 10.54
N ALA A 34 -16.60 8.51 9.44
CA ALA A 34 -16.78 9.65 8.54
C ALA A 34 -17.29 10.91 9.27
N ALA A 35 -18.17 10.74 10.27
CA ALA A 35 -18.69 11.85 11.06
C ALA A 35 -17.62 12.48 11.96
N ALA A 36 -16.79 11.66 12.62
CA ALA A 36 -15.68 12.16 13.43
C ALA A 36 -14.62 12.84 12.56
N ALA A 37 -14.30 12.26 11.40
CA ALA A 37 -13.36 12.84 10.45
C ALA A 37 -13.85 14.18 9.92
N THR A 38 -15.14 14.26 9.55
CA THR A 38 -15.78 15.52 9.12
C THR A 38 -15.65 16.60 10.20
N SER A 39 -15.94 16.25 11.46
CA SER A 39 -15.86 17.20 12.57
C SER A 39 -14.41 17.63 12.87
N ALA A 40 -13.45 16.73 12.77
CA ALA A 40 -12.05 16.97 13.13
C ALA A 40 -11.29 17.73 12.05
N ILE A 41 -11.55 17.42 10.78
CA ILE A 41 -10.89 18.03 9.62
C ILE A 41 -11.57 19.37 9.25
N GLY A 42 -12.89 19.47 9.47
CA GLY A 42 -13.66 20.68 9.16
C GLY A 42 -14.18 20.75 7.72
N VAL A 43 -14.13 19.64 6.99
CA VAL A 43 -14.69 19.45 5.64
C VAL A 43 -15.49 18.15 5.59
N SER A 44 -16.42 18.03 4.65
CA SER A 44 -17.24 16.81 4.53
C SER A 44 -16.39 15.62 4.09
N ILE A 45 -16.40 14.56 4.91
CA ILE A 45 -15.76 13.27 4.61
C ILE A 45 -16.86 12.25 4.33
N SER A 46 -16.74 11.54 3.22
CA SER A 46 -17.75 10.59 2.73
C SER A 46 -17.56 9.17 3.27
N SER A 47 -16.36 8.79 3.69
CA SER A 47 -16.04 7.44 4.15
C SER A 47 -15.18 7.37 5.41
N GLY A 48 -15.25 6.23 6.09
CA GLY A 48 -14.55 5.97 7.34
C GLY A 48 -14.90 4.59 7.89
N GLY A 49 -14.16 4.18 8.91
CA GLY A 49 -14.30 2.90 9.59
C GLY A 49 -15.18 2.98 10.84
N ASP A 50 -14.88 2.11 11.80
CA ASP A 50 -15.64 1.94 13.04
C ASP A 50 -14.95 2.52 14.29
N ALA A 51 -13.79 3.17 14.12
CA ALA A 51 -12.95 3.75 15.17
C ALA A 51 -12.49 2.72 16.22
N ASN A 52 -12.20 1.50 15.80
CA ASN A 52 -11.74 0.42 16.67
C ASN A 52 -10.22 0.42 16.92
N GLY A 53 -9.49 1.38 16.35
CA GLY A 53 -8.07 1.58 16.57
C GLY A 53 -7.18 0.74 15.66
N ARG A 54 -7.67 0.30 14.51
CA ARG A 54 -6.89 -0.39 13.47
C ARG A 54 -7.52 -0.19 12.10
N LEU A 55 -6.67 -0.16 11.08
CA LEU A 55 -7.11 -0.12 9.69
C LEU A 55 -7.50 -1.54 9.25
N ASP A 56 -8.79 -1.82 9.22
CA ASP A 56 -9.37 -3.11 8.88
C ASP A 56 -9.69 -3.23 7.38
N ASN A 57 -9.52 -4.45 6.87
CA ASN A 57 -9.77 -4.82 5.47
C ASN A 57 -10.35 -6.25 5.42
N PRO A 58 -11.60 -6.44 5.86
CA PRO A 58 -12.23 -7.75 5.86
C PRO A 58 -12.33 -8.30 4.44
N SER A 59 -12.20 -9.62 4.26
CA SER A 59 -12.07 -10.25 2.94
C SER A 59 -13.25 -10.02 2.00
N ASP A 60 -14.44 -9.80 2.55
CA ASP A 60 -15.69 -9.53 1.80
C ASP A 60 -15.92 -8.03 1.50
N ALA A 61 -15.20 -7.13 2.18
CA ALA A 61 -15.28 -5.69 1.98
C ALA A 61 -13.92 -4.99 2.26
N PRO A 62 -12.85 -5.32 1.52
CA PRO A 62 -11.49 -4.93 1.91
C PRO A 62 -11.20 -3.44 1.69
N TRP A 63 -12.07 -2.71 0.98
CA TRP A 63 -11.75 -1.37 0.48
C TRP A 63 -12.22 -0.21 1.35
N GLY A 64 -13.18 -0.43 2.26
CA GLY A 64 -13.85 0.66 2.99
C GLY A 64 -12.86 1.58 3.71
N GLU A 65 -12.11 1.05 4.67
CA GLU A 65 -11.16 1.86 5.44
C GLU A 65 -9.89 2.21 4.64
N PRO A 66 -9.30 1.32 3.81
CA PRO A 66 -8.16 1.68 2.96
C PRO A 66 -8.41 2.84 2.01
N ASN A 67 -9.62 2.95 1.43
CA ASN A 67 -9.98 4.09 0.59
C ASN A 67 -10.28 5.34 1.43
N ALA A 68 -10.97 5.18 2.56
CA ALA A 68 -11.23 6.27 3.50
C ALA A 68 -9.93 6.90 4.04
N LEU A 69 -8.89 6.09 4.22
CA LEU A 69 -7.56 6.58 4.60
C LEU A 69 -7.06 7.63 3.62
N TRP A 70 -7.17 7.37 2.30
CA TRP A 70 -6.67 8.31 1.30
C TRP A 70 -7.49 9.60 1.26
N GLU A 71 -8.82 9.50 1.33
CA GLU A 71 -9.72 10.65 1.46
C GLU A 71 -9.31 11.51 2.65
N GLN A 72 -9.27 10.92 3.85
CA GLN A 72 -8.95 11.63 5.09
C GLN A 72 -7.55 12.25 5.10
N LEU A 73 -6.54 11.57 4.55
CA LEU A 73 -5.19 12.13 4.43
C LEU A 73 -5.14 13.32 3.46
N SER A 74 -5.86 13.24 2.33
CA SER A 74 -5.90 14.34 1.36
C SER A 74 -6.66 15.55 1.86
N GLU A 75 -7.84 15.34 2.44
CA GLU A 75 -8.69 16.41 2.99
C GLU A 75 -8.07 17.08 4.23
N ALA A 76 -7.29 16.34 5.01
CA ALA A 76 -6.50 16.90 6.12
C ALA A 76 -5.18 17.59 5.68
N GLY A 77 -4.88 17.59 4.38
CA GLY A 77 -3.71 18.24 3.80
C GLY A 77 -2.37 17.55 4.08
N PHE A 78 -2.36 16.25 4.42
CA PHE A 78 -1.12 15.49 4.60
C PHE A 78 -0.53 15.00 3.28
N ILE A 79 -1.36 14.78 2.27
CA ILE A 79 -0.96 14.38 0.92
C ILE A 79 -1.65 15.24 -0.13
N SER A 80 -1.07 15.25 -1.33
CA SER A 80 -1.74 15.84 -2.50
C SER A 80 -2.64 14.81 -3.19
N GLY A 81 -3.64 15.31 -3.90
CA GLY A 81 -4.69 14.51 -4.53
C GLY A 81 -6.07 14.91 -4.02
N SER A 82 -7.11 14.33 -4.61
CA SER A 82 -8.50 14.52 -4.22
C SER A 82 -9.15 13.13 -4.24
N TYR A 83 -9.06 12.41 -3.13
CA TYR A 83 -9.53 11.03 -3.07
C TYR A 83 -10.95 10.96 -2.50
N VAL A 84 -11.83 10.19 -3.15
CA VAL A 84 -13.26 10.18 -2.84
C VAL A 84 -13.70 9.08 -1.87
N GLY A 85 -12.76 8.24 -1.42
CA GLY A 85 -13.07 7.16 -0.47
C GLY A 85 -14.00 6.08 -1.03
N GLY A 86 -14.81 5.48 -0.16
CA GLY A 86 -15.85 4.50 -0.54
C GLY A 86 -15.38 3.04 -0.60
N THR A 87 -16.21 2.15 -1.14
CA THR A 87 -16.01 0.68 -1.05
C THR A 87 -15.62 0.01 -2.36
N THR A 88 -15.37 0.79 -3.41
CA THR A 88 -15.00 0.25 -4.73
C THR A 88 -13.53 -0.13 -4.76
N ALA A 89 -13.20 -1.21 -5.47
CA ALA A 89 -11.82 -1.58 -5.71
C ALA A 89 -11.07 -0.44 -6.44
N PRO A 90 -9.90 0.01 -5.95
CA PRO A 90 -9.13 1.04 -6.62
C PRO A 90 -8.76 0.67 -8.05
N ASP A 91 -8.85 1.64 -8.95
CA ASP A 91 -8.35 1.56 -10.32
C ASP A 91 -7.71 2.90 -10.72
N ALA A 92 -7.26 3.01 -11.98
CA ALA A 92 -6.58 4.20 -12.47
C ALA A 92 -7.48 5.44 -12.68
N ASN A 93 -8.80 5.31 -12.58
CA ASN A 93 -9.78 6.29 -13.05
C ASN A 93 -10.87 6.63 -12.02
N ASN A 94 -10.89 5.98 -10.86
CA ASN A 94 -11.96 6.15 -9.87
C ASN A 94 -11.57 7.03 -8.66
N ASP A 95 -10.34 7.55 -8.64
CA ASP A 95 -9.84 8.51 -7.64
C ASP A 95 -10.04 8.08 -6.19
N VAL A 96 -10.04 6.77 -5.88
CA VAL A 96 -10.13 6.31 -4.47
C VAL A 96 -8.77 6.09 -3.81
N ALA A 97 -7.69 6.02 -4.60
CA ALA A 97 -6.34 5.77 -4.12
C ALA A 97 -5.27 6.41 -5.02
N PRO A 98 -4.08 6.74 -4.47
CA PRO A 98 -2.95 7.22 -5.26
C PRO A 98 -2.44 6.15 -6.22
N LEU A 99 -1.90 6.60 -7.36
CA LEU A 99 -1.26 5.73 -8.34
C LEU A 99 0.27 5.74 -8.20
N ASN A 100 0.87 4.59 -8.48
CA ASN A 100 2.30 4.44 -8.64
C ASN A 100 2.76 4.98 -10.02
N PRO A 101 4.09 5.07 -10.29
CA PRO A 101 4.61 5.56 -11.57
C PRO A 101 4.24 4.71 -12.81
N PHE A 102 3.63 3.54 -12.61
CA PHE A 102 3.15 2.61 -13.64
C PHE A 102 1.62 2.65 -13.78
N ASN A 103 0.98 3.69 -13.23
CA ASN A 103 -0.47 3.91 -13.30
C ASN A 103 -1.28 2.78 -12.64
N GLN A 104 -0.72 2.16 -11.59
CA GLN A 104 -1.39 1.14 -10.78
C GLN A 104 -1.69 1.67 -9.37
N PRO A 105 -2.83 1.29 -8.76
CA PRO A 105 -3.20 1.77 -7.43
C PRO A 105 -2.23 1.33 -6.34
N MET A 106 -2.05 2.20 -5.34
CA MET A 106 -1.33 1.92 -4.11
C MET A 106 -2.32 1.87 -2.94
N VAL A 107 -2.19 0.91 -2.04
CA VAL A 107 -3.15 0.71 -0.94
C VAL A 107 -2.43 0.47 0.38
N ILE A 108 -2.99 0.98 1.47
CA ILE A 108 -2.50 0.74 2.84
C ILE A 108 -3.55 -0.12 3.55
N GLY A 109 -3.11 -1.14 4.27
CA GLY A 109 -3.98 -2.07 4.97
C GLY A 109 -3.23 -2.93 5.97
N ARG A 110 -3.97 -3.74 6.72
CA ARG A 110 -3.45 -4.82 7.56
C ARG A 110 -3.63 -6.15 6.86
N THR A 111 -2.57 -6.60 6.18
CA THR A 111 -2.59 -7.86 5.43
C THR A 111 -1.33 -8.68 5.69
N ALA A 112 -1.34 -9.93 5.23
CA ALA A 112 -0.15 -10.77 5.08
C ALA A 112 0.23 -10.93 3.60
N ASP A 113 -0.16 -9.97 2.74
CA ASP A 113 -0.05 -10.02 1.27
C ASP A 113 1.38 -9.81 0.76
N TYR A 114 2.37 -10.21 1.55
CA TYR A 114 3.77 -10.12 1.24
C TYR A 114 4.44 -11.48 1.41
N MET A 115 5.43 -11.75 0.58
CA MET A 115 6.20 -12.97 0.64
C MET A 115 7.22 -12.93 1.78
N GLY A 116 7.60 -14.11 2.28
CA GLY A 116 8.59 -14.24 3.34
C GLY A 116 9.38 -15.53 3.22
N ALA A 117 10.57 -15.56 3.84
CA ALA A 117 11.32 -16.80 4.04
C ALA A 117 10.60 -17.77 5.00
N ALA A 118 9.66 -17.26 5.79
CA ALA A 118 8.72 -17.99 6.62
C ALA A 118 7.31 -17.47 6.37
N THR A 119 6.31 -18.13 6.97
CA THR A 119 4.90 -17.71 6.90
C THR A 119 4.74 -16.25 7.32
N SER A 120 4.19 -15.44 6.42
CA SER A 120 3.86 -14.04 6.69
C SER A 120 2.70 -13.94 7.68
N VAL A 121 2.69 -12.86 8.46
CA VAL A 121 1.66 -12.58 9.46
C VAL A 121 1.00 -11.25 9.14
N VAL A 122 -0.23 -11.04 9.59
CA VAL A 122 -0.94 -9.79 9.32
C VAL A 122 -0.22 -8.60 9.98
N ARG A 123 0.14 -7.60 9.18
CA ARG A 123 0.79 -6.36 9.62
C ARG A 123 0.24 -5.16 8.85
N LEU A 124 0.30 -3.98 9.47
CA LEU A 124 0.13 -2.73 8.72
C LEU A 124 1.21 -2.66 7.64
N ASN A 125 0.79 -2.42 6.42
CA ASN A 125 1.67 -2.35 5.27
C ASN A 125 1.05 -1.53 4.15
N MET A 126 1.89 -1.15 3.20
CA MET A 126 1.49 -0.51 1.96
C MET A 126 1.89 -1.37 0.78
N VAL A 127 0.90 -1.72 -0.05
CA VAL A 127 1.13 -2.29 -1.38
C VAL A 127 1.43 -1.13 -2.34
N LEU A 128 2.59 -1.18 -3.00
CA LEU A 128 3.08 -0.12 -3.90
C LEU A 128 2.48 -0.18 -5.31
N GLY A 129 1.65 -1.18 -5.57
CA GLY A 129 0.97 -1.38 -6.84
C GLY A 129 1.79 -2.19 -7.84
N ARG A 130 1.07 -2.88 -8.73
CA ARG A 130 1.60 -3.72 -9.82
C ARG A 130 2.41 -2.94 -10.86
N GLY A 131 2.92 -3.66 -11.87
CA GLY A 131 3.59 -3.08 -13.02
C GLY A 131 5.04 -2.65 -12.76
N ILE A 132 5.63 -3.03 -11.63
CA ILE A 132 7.02 -2.68 -11.29
C ILE A 132 7.95 -3.71 -11.96
N PRO A 133 8.86 -3.31 -12.87
CA PRO A 133 9.84 -4.24 -13.40
C PRO A 133 10.79 -4.74 -12.30
N VAL A 134 11.21 -6.00 -12.38
CA VAL A 134 11.97 -6.67 -11.32
C VAL A 134 13.31 -5.98 -10.97
N ASP A 135 13.97 -5.35 -11.96
CA ASP A 135 15.20 -4.57 -11.73
C ASP A 135 14.90 -3.29 -10.92
N ILE A 136 13.80 -2.60 -11.24
CA ILE A 136 13.29 -1.45 -10.49
C ILE A 136 12.92 -1.86 -9.08
N ALA A 137 12.21 -2.98 -8.91
CA ALA A 137 11.78 -3.48 -7.61
C ALA A 137 12.98 -3.71 -6.67
N ARG A 138 14.02 -4.39 -7.19
CA ARG A 138 15.28 -4.62 -6.45
C ARG A 138 15.91 -3.32 -5.97
N GLU A 139 15.93 -2.29 -6.78
CA GLU A 139 16.62 -1.04 -6.42
C GLU A 139 15.80 -0.16 -5.51
N VAL A 140 14.47 -0.22 -5.59
CA VAL A 140 13.58 0.41 -4.60
C VAL A 140 13.85 -0.21 -3.23
N ASP A 141 13.92 -1.54 -3.16
CA ASP A 141 14.27 -2.26 -1.93
C ASP A 141 15.68 -1.89 -1.44
N VAL A 142 16.73 -1.96 -2.27
CA VAL A 142 18.09 -1.54 -1.87
C VAL A 142 18.13 -0.08 -1.37
N LYS A 143 17.29 0.80 -1.90
CA LYS A 143 17.21 2.21 -1.45
C LYS A 143 16.53 2.35 -0.10
N MET A 144 15.54 1.51 0.20
CA MET A 144 14.67 1.64 1.38
C MET A 144 15.05 0.69 2.53
N ASP A 145 15.70 -0.44 2.25
CA ASP A 145 15.82 -1.57 3.16
C ASP A 145 17.07 -2.44 2.89
N ASP A 146 16.93 -3.74 2.59
CA ASP A 146 18.02 -4.72 2.60
C ASP A 146 18.34 -5.32 1.21
N GLY A 147 17.54 -5.01 0.19
CA GLY A 147 17.70 -5.49 -1.17
C GLY A 147 17.34 -6.96 -1.37
N LYS A 148 16.59 -7.57 -0.44
CA LYS A 148 16.16 -8.97 -0.49
C LYS A 148 14.62 -9.09 -0.49
N PRO A 149 14.05 -9.76 -1.50
CA PRO A 149 12.60 -9.74 -1.73
C PRO A 149 11.74 -10.42 -0.65
N LEU A 150 12.33 -11.21 0.26
CA LEU A 150 11.60 -12.00 1.25
C LEU A 150 11.93 -11.63 2.71
N SER A 151 12.72 -10.58 2.96
CA SER A 151 13.12 -10.14 4.30
C SER A 151 12.98 -8.62 4.47
N GLY A 152 13.30 -8.12 5.66
CA GLY A 152 13.23 -6.69 5.93
C GLY A 152 11.81 -6.10 5.89
N ALA A 153 11.74 -4.79 5.68
CA ALA A 153 10.54 -3.98 5.57
C ALA A 153 10.01 -3.86 4.13
N VAL A 154 10.82 -4.05 3.09
CA VAL A 154 10.36 -4.03 1.69
C VAL A 154 10.42 -5.44 1.10
N ARG A 155 9.27 -5.97 0.68
CA ARG A 155 9.16 -7.35 0.20
C ARG A 155 8.32 -7.45 -1.06
N ILE A 156 8.49 -8.52 -1.82
CA ILE A 156 7.59 -8.83 -2.94
C ILE A 156 6.20 -9.19 -2.39
N ALA A 157 5.14 -8.73 -3.05
CA ALA A 157 3.77 -9.10 -2.73
C ALA A 157 3.51 -10.58 -3.05
N VAL A 158 2.52 -11.21 -2.41
CA VAL A 158 2.09 -12.57 -2.78
C VAL A 158 1.64 -12.63 -4.24
N ASP A 159 1.70 -13.80 -4.88
CA ASP A 159 1.33 -13.98 -6.29
C ASP A 159 -0.14 -14.42 -6.47
N GLU A 160 -0.77 -14.94 -5.42
CA GLU A 160 -2.17 -15.34 -5.41
C GLU A 160 -2.84 -15.04 -4.06
N ASN A 161 -4.17 -15.08 -4.04
CA ASN A 161 -5.00 -15.03 -2.83
C ASN A 161 -4.77 -13.83 -1.89
N ALA A 162 -4.18 -12.73 -2.39
CA ALA A 162 -4.07 -11.48 -1.64
C ALA A 162 -5.45 -10.96 -1.19
N VAL A 163 -5.50 -10.35 -0.01
CA VAL A 163 -6.72 -9.71 0.52
C VAL A 163 -7.20 -8.60 -0.39
N PHE A 164 -6.28 -7.83 -0.98
CA PHE A 164 -6.59 -6.80 -1.98
C PHE A 164 -6.75 -7.33 -3.42
N GLY A 165 -7.00 -8.62 -3.57
CA GLY A 165 -7.17 -9.25 -4.89
C GLY A 165 -5.97 -8.97 -5.80
N THR A 166 -6.22 -8.67 -7.08
CA THR A 166 -5.15 -8.42 -8.05
C THR A 166 -4.29 -7.21 -7.70
N VAL A 167 -4.85 -6.18 -7.05
CA VAL A 167 -4.10 -4.99 -6.61
C VAL A 167 -3.01 -5.35 -5.61
N GLY A 168 -3.30 -6.31 -4.72
CA GLY A 168 -2.38 -6.82 -3.71
C GLY A 168 -1.39 -7.86 -4.21
N GLN A 169 -1.47 -8.28 -5.48
CA GLN A 169 -0.68 -9.38 -6.01
C GLN A 169 0.53 -8.89 -6.81
N SER A 170 1.56 -9.73 -6.87
CA SER A 170 2.67 -9.64 -7.81
C SER A 170 2.46 -10.62 -8.99
N ASP A 171 3.34 -10.55 -10.00
CA ASP A 171 3.56 -11.68 -10.91
C ASP A 171 3.95 -12.96 -10.13
N SER A 172 3.86 -14.11 -10.80
CA SER A 172 4.12 -15.44 -10.23
C SER A 172 5.38 -15.47 -9.36
N GLN A 173 5.33 -16.26 -8.29
CA GLN A 173 6.36 -16.32 -7.26
C GLN A 173 7.79 -16.39 -7.81
N THR A 174 8.02 -17.15 -8.89
CA THR A 174 9.36 -17.32 -9.48
C THR A 174 9.75 -16.24 -10.49
N ALA A 175 8.80 -15.40 -10.95
CA ALA A 175 9.06 -14.35 -11.93
C ALA A 175 9.77 -13.14 -11.31
N CYS A 176 9.42 -12.78 -10.07
CA CYS A 176 9.98 -11.62 -9.38
C CYS A 176 11.13 -11.94 -8.41
N GLN A 177 11.19 -13.18 -7.92
CA GLN A 177 12.19 -13.58 -6.93
C GLN A 177 12.58 -15.05 -7.04
N VAL A 178 13.74 -15.39 -6.46
CA VAL A 178 14.24 -16.76 -6.31
C VAL A 178 14.26 -17.11 -4.83
N GLN A 179 13.36 -17.99 -4.41
CA GLN A 179 13.09 -18.22 -2.98
C GLN A 179 14.27 -18.88 -2.27
N ALA A 180 14.91 -19.84 -2.92
CA ALA A 180 16.04 -20.59 -2.35
C ALA A 180 17.24 -19.69 -1.99
N SER A 181 17.46 -18.61 -2.74
CA SER A 181 18.55 -17.66 -2.50
C SER A 181 18.11 -16.35 -1.86
N ASN A 182 16.80 -16.11 -1.69
CA ASN A 182 16.22 -14.83 -1.28
C ASN A 182 16.82 -13.66 -2.09
N THR A 183 16.65 -13.71 -3.41
CA THR A 183 17.17 -12.71 -4.36
C THR A 183 16.13 -12.39 -5.41
N TYR A 184 16.10 -11.14 -5.90
CA TYR A 184 15.25 -10.76 -7.03
C TYR A 184 15.64 -11.53 -8.30
N ASN A 185 14.65 -12.04 -9.03
CA ASN A 185 14.88 -12.77 -10.28
C ASN A 185 15.03 -11.82 -11.48
N VAL A 186 16.10 -11.00 -11.48
CA VAL A 186 16.32 -10.00 -12.54
C VAL A 186 16.48 -10.63 -13.92
N GLN A 187 17.01 -11.86 -14.00
CA GLN A 187 17.13 -12.61 -15.26
C GLN A 187 15.78 -13.07 -15.82
N GLY A 188 14.79 -13.29 -14.94
CA GLY A 188 13.41 -13.59 -15.33
C GLY A 188 12.69 -12.42 -16.01
N ASN A 189 13.20 -11.20 -15.83
CA ASN A 189 12.73 -9.99 -16.51
C ASN A 189 11.22 -9.73 -16.38
N SER A 190 10.61 -10.08 -15.24
CA SER A 190 9.21 -9.73 -14.97
C SER A 190 9.02 -8.21 -15.03
N GLN A 191 7.91 -7.80 -15.64
CA GLN A 191 7.49 -6.40 -15.78
C GLN A 191 6.31 -6.05 -14.87
N ASP A 192 5.86 -7.00 -14.04
CA ASP A 192 4.62 -6.89 -13.29
C ASP A 192 4.79 -7.31 -11.83
N CYS A 193 5.95 -7.01 -11.26
CA CYS A 193 6.16 -7.19 -9.83
C CYS A 193 5.37 -6.16 -9.03
N ASN A 194 5.13 -6.50 -7.77
CA ASN A 194 4.53 -5.61 -6.79
C ASN A 194 5.34 -5.70 -5.49
N LEU A 195 5.49 -4.57 -4.82
CA LEU A 195 6.23 -4.45 -3.57
C LEU A 195 5.28 -4.10 -2.44
N VAL A 196 5.56 -4.64 -1.26
CA VAL A 196 4.89 -4.35 -0.01
C VAL A 196 5.89 -3.72 0.94
N TYR A 197 5.55 -2.56 1.49
CA TYR A 197 6.33 -1.84 2.47
C TYR A 197 5.69 -1.93 3.86
N LEU A 198 6.39 -2.52 4.82
CA LEU A 198 5.97 -2.72 6.20
C LEU A 198 6.40 -1.52 7.06
N PHE A 199 5.46 -0.92 7.81
CA PHE A 199 5.75 0.13 8.78
C PHE A 199 4.80 0.13 9.97
#